data_AF-A0A554FVW9-F1
#
_entry.id   AF-A0A554FVW9-F1
#
_cell.length_a   1.000
_cell.length_b   1.000
_cell.length_c   1.000
_cell.angle_alpha   90.00
_cell.angle_beta   90.00
_cell.angle_gamma   90.00
#
_symmetry.space_group_name_H-M   'P 1'
#
loop_
_entity.id
_entity.type
_entity.pdbx_description
1 polymer ?
#
loop_
_entity_poly.entity_id
_entity_poly.type
_entity_poly.pdbx_seq_one_letter_code
_entity_poly.pdbx_strand_id
1 'polypeptide(L)' 'MKTLFDVGQRVRIASLPSWFGQLPEESKEVFRACLGDVFPIEEIERDGVLVLNVSPVAVPLFGGHRHILMVDPGDVVLA' A
#
# COMPACT_ATOMS: atom_id res chain seq x y z
N MET A 1 -1.76 -16.55 -16.03
CA MET A 1 -2.45 -16.27 -14.74
C MET A 1 -3.17 -14.95 -14.93
N LYS A 2 -4.50 -14.88 -14.74
CA LYS A 2 -5.20 -13.60 -14.71
C LYS A 2 -4.92 -12.97 -13.34
N THR A 3 -4.27 -11.82 -13.30
CA THR A 3 -4.14 -11.04 -12.08
C THR A 3 -5.52 -10.49 -11.72
N LEU A 4 -5.90 -10.54 -10.44
CA LEU A 4 -7.16 -9.97 -9.94
C LEU A 4 -7.14 -8.43 -9.95
N PHE A 5 -5.95 -7.86 -10.09
CA PHE A 5 -5.66 -6.45 -10.07
C PHE A 5 -4.91 -6.05 -11.34
N ASP A 6 -5.10 -4.79 -11.75
CA ASP A 6 -4.41 -4.14 -12.85
C ASP A 6 -3.76 -2.84 -12.38
N VAL A 7 -2.61 -2.48 -12.96
CA VAL A 7 -1.96 -1.18 -12.72
C VAL A 7 -2.93 -0.04 -13.07
N GLY A 8 -2.96 0.98 -12.23
CA GLY A 8 -3.87 2.12 -12.33
C GLY A 8 -5.22 1.92 -11.65
N GLN A 9 -5.57 0.69 -11.26
CA GLN A 9 -6.73 0.47 -10.40
C GLN A 9 -6.51 1.07 -9.01
N ARG A 10 -7.61 1.43 -8.37
CA ARG A 10 -7.61 1.98 -7.01
C ARG A 10 -8.05 0.91 -6.04
N VAL A 11 -7.30 0.78 -4.96
CA VAL A 11 -7.58 -0.19 -3.90
C VAL A 11 -7.58 0.50 -2.54
N ARG A 12 -8.41 0.01 -1.64
CA ARG A 12 -8.42 0.41 -0.23
C ARG A 12 -7.55 -0.54 0.57
N ILE A 13 -6.67 -0.02 1.44
CA ILE A 13 -5.95 -0.83 2.43
C ILE A 13 -6.96 -1.24 3.52
N ALA A 14 -7.32 -2.52 3.56
CA ALA A 14 -8.35 -3.07 4.45
C ALA A 14 -7.77 -3.65 5.74
N SER A 15 -6.54 -4.17 5.69
CA SER A 15 -5.83 -4.69 6.85
C SER A 15 -4.36 -4.35 6.83
N LEU A 16 -3.71 -4.50 7.99
CA LEU A 16 -2.26 -4.45 8.08
C LEU A 16 -1.68 -5.81 7.68
N PRO A 17 -0.59 -5.85 6.89
CA PRO A 17 0.01 -7.11 6.48
C PRO A 17 0.42 -8.00 7.66
N SER A 18 0.43 -9.32 7.45
CA SER A 18 0.81 -10.28 8.50
C SER A 18 2.22 -10.04 9.08
N TRP A 19 3.12 -9.49 8.27
CA TRP A 19 4.49 -9.13 8.63
C TRP A 19 4.64 -7.71 9.20
N PHE A 20 3.56 -6.93 9.33
CA PHE A 20 3.57 -5.57 9.87
C PHE A 20 4.30 -5.45 11.23
N GLY A 21 4.13 -6.45 12.10
CA GLY A 21 4.78 -6.47 13.41
C GLY A 21 6.31 -6.45 13.37
N GLN A 22 6.90 -6.90 12.26
CA GLN A 22 8.35 -7.03 12.06
C GLN A 22 9.00 -5.74 11.54
N LEU A 23 8.21 -4.75 11.14
CA LEU A 23 8.71 -3.49 10.59
C LEU A 23 9.31 -2.58 11.66
N PRO A 24 10.28 -1.71 11.29
CA PRO A 24 10.66 -0.55 12.07
C PRO A 24 9.45 0.34 12.39
N GLU A 25 9.50 1.08 13.51
CA GLU A 25 8.34 1.87 13.96
C GLU A 25 7.95 2.96 12.95
N GLU A 26 8.94 3.63 12.32
CA GLU A 26 8.69 4.62 11.27
C GLU A 26 7.88 4.05 10.10
N SER A 27 8.21 2.83 9.66
CA SER A 27 7.45 2.15 8.61
C SER A 27 6.04 1.77 9.07
N LYS A 28 5.86 1.42 10.35
CA LYS A 28 4.54 1.12 10.92
C LYS A 28 3.64 2.36 10.92
N GLU A 29 4.19 3.53 11.19
CA GLU A 29 3.44 4.80 11.18
C GLU A 29 2.86 5.11 9.80
N VAL A 30 3.64 4.90 8.72
CA VAL A 30 3.14 5.09 7.35
C VAL A 30 1.97 4.15 7.05
N PHE A 31 2.10 2.87 7.41
CA PHE A 31 1.03 1.89 7.25
C PHE A 31 -0.24 2.26 8.03
N ARG A 32 -0.08 2.68 9.30
CA ARG A 32 -1.22 3.11 10.13
C ARG A 32 -1.91 4.35 9.56
N ALA A 33 -1.14 5.31 9.05
CA ALA A 33 -1.67 6.52 8.44
C ALA A 33 -2.46 6.24 7.15
N CYS A 34 -2.12 5.18 6.42
CA CYS A 34 -2.75 4.81 5.15
C CYS A 34 -3.88 3.78 5.29
N LEU A 35 -4.08 3.19 6.48
CA LEU A 35 -5.08 2.16 6.70
C LEU A 35 -6.50 2.73 6.51
N GLY A 36 -7.29 2.09 5.66
CA GLY A 36 -8.66 2.51 5.31
C GLY A 36 -8.74 3.48 4.12
N ASP A 37 -7.61 4.03 3.67
CA ASP A 37 -7.54 4.95 2.53
C ASP A 37 -7.38 4.22 1.18
N VAL A 38 -7.65 4.96 0.11
CA VAL A 38 -7.69 4.47 -1.27
C VAL A 38 -6.52 5.01 -2.10
N PHE A 39 -5.71 4.09 -2.62
CA PHE A 39 -4.51 4.41 -3.39
C PHE A 39 -4.51 3.73 -4.75
N PRO A 40 -3.90 4.36 -5.77
CA PRO A 40 -3.68 3.71 -7.05
C PRO A 40 -2.56 2.66 -6.94
N ILE A 41 -2.75 1.53 -7.61
CA ILE A 41 -1.69 0.56 -7.88
C ILE A 41 -0.76 1.15 -8.94
N GLU A 42 0.48 1.39 -8.56
CA GLU A 42 1.52 1.93 -9.45
C GLU A 42 2.27 0.81 -10.18
N GLU A 43 2.48 -0.31 -9.50
CA GLU A 43 3.19 -1.48 -10.03
C GLU A 43 2.65 -2.77 -9.37
N ILE A 44 2.78 -3.89 -10.07
CA ILE A 44 2.48 -5.23 -9.55
C ILE A 44 3.74 -6.07 -9.73
N GLU A 45 4.33 -6.50 -8.63
CA GLU A 45 5.54 -7.31 -8.60
C GLU A 45 5.28 -8.72 -9.16
N ARG A 46 6.36 -9.45 -9.48
CA ARG A 46 6.25 -10.78 -10.11
C ARG A 46 5.51 -11.81 -9.25
N ASP A 47 5.54 -11.66 -7.93
CA ASP A 47 4.86 -12.51 -6.95
C ASP A 47 3.42 -12.05 -6.65
N GLY A 48 2.97 -10.96 -7.28
CA GLY A 48 1.64 -10.39 -7.10
C GLY A 48 1.53 -9.36 -5.98
N VAL A 49 2.64 -8.99 -5.33
CA VAL A 49 2.66 -7.87 -4.37
C VAL A 49 2.29 -6.57 -5.10
N LEU A 50 1.41 -5.79 -4.49
CA LEU A 50 0.91 -4.54 -5.05
C LEU A 50 1.74 -3.38 -4.51
N VAL A 51 2.26 -2.54 -5.40
CA VAL A 51 2.97 -1.31 -5.04
C VAL A 51 2.00 -0.14 -5.14
N LEU A 52 1.71 0.48 -4.00
CA LEU A 52 0.76 1.58 -3.89
C LEU A 52 1.49 2.91 -3.74
N ASN A 53 1.10 3.92 -4.51
CA ASN A 53 1.56 5.28 -4.29
C ASN A 53 0.76 5.95 -3.17
N VAL A 54 1.36 6.00 -1.98
CA VAL A 54 0.74 6.59 -0.78
C VAL A 54 1.21 8.03 -0.51
N SER A 55 1.97 8.61 -1.43
CA SER A 55 2.52 9.97 -1.30
C SER A 55 1.47 11.03 -0.94
N PRO A 56 0.22 11.01 -1.47
CA PRO A 56 -0.79 12.01 -1.08
C PRO A 56 -1.11 12.06 0.42
N VAL A 57 -0.95 10.94 1.13
CA VAL A 57 -1.17 10.84 2.59
C VAL A 57 0.15 10.96 3.35
N ALA A 58 1.19 10.25 2.89
CA ALA A 58 2.44 10.14 3.62
C ALA A 58 3.34 11.39 3.51
N VAL A 59 3.41 12.06 2.35
CA VAL A 59 4.29 13.24 2.20
C VAL A 59 3.89 14.39 3.15
N PRO A 60 2.60 14.75 3.31
CA PRO A 60 2.21 15.78 4.28
C PRO A 60 2.52 15.44 5.74
N LEU A 61 2.55 14.15 6.09
CA LEU A 61 2.75 13.68 7.48
C LEU A 61 4.21 13.44 7.82
N PHE A 62 4.99 12.88 6.89
CA PHE A 62 6.34 12.37 7.13
C PHE A 62 7.41 13.08 6.28
N GLY A 63 7.01 14.03 5.43
CA GLY A 63 7.90 14.71 4.50
C GLY A 63 8.36 13.83 3.34
N GLY A 64 9.43 14.23 2.67
CA GLY A 64 9.98 13.52 1.51
C GLY A 64 9.25 13.86 0.20
N HIS A 65 9.61 13.13 -0.87
CA HIS A 65 9.09 13.39 -2.22
C HIS A 65 8.17 12.29 -2.75
N ARG A 66 8.34 11.06 -2.25
CA ARG A 66 7.59 9.89 -2.70
C ARG A 66 7.57 8.85 -1.59
N HIS A 67 6.40 8.29 -1.35
CA HIS A 67 6.20 7.17 -0.44
C HIS A 67 5.41 6.08 -1.16
N ILE A 68 5.88 4.85 -1.00
CA ILE A 68 5.27 3.66 -1.55
C ILE A 68 5.02 2.64 -0.44
N LEU A 69 3.91 1.90 -0.55
CA LEU A 69 3.66 0.73 0.28
C LEU A 69 3.56 -0.51 -0.59
N MET A 70 4.17 -1.59 -0.12
CA MET A 70 4.02 -2.92 -0.69
C MET A 70 3.02 -3.67 0.16
N VAL A 71 1.96 -4.19 -0.46
CA VAL A 71 0.89 -4.91 0.23
C VAL A 71 0.54 -6.19 -0.50
N ASP A 72 0.17 -7.21 0.27
CA ASP A 72 -0.34 -8.44 -0.30
C ASP A 72 -1.77 -8.19 -0.84
N PRO A 73 -2.18 -8.88 -1.92
CA PRO A 73 -3.54 -8.76 -2.46
C PRO A 73 -4.65 -9.03 -1.43
N GLY A 74 -4.36 -9.81 -0.38
CA GLY A 74 -5.30 -10.11 0.70
C GLY A 74 -5.50 -8.97 1.69
N ASP A 75 -4.63 -7.96 1.69
CA ASP A 75 -4.71 -6.81 2.60
C ASP A 75 -5.50 -5.64 2.01
N VAL A 76 -5.99 -5.78 0.77
CA VAL A 76 -6.67 -4.72 0.05
C VAL A 76 -8.01 -5.18 -0.53
N VAL A 77 -8.87 -4.20 -0.80
CA VAL A 77 -10.12 -4.41 -1.54
C VAL A 77 -10.22 -3.41 -2.70
N LEU A 78 -10.83 -3.81 -3.81
CA LEU A 78 -11.12 -2.90 -4.92
C LEU A 78 -12.03 -1.76 -4.42
N ALA A 79 -11.69 -0.52 -4.81
CA ALA A 79 -12.40 0.69 -4.41
C ALA A 79 -13.38 1.20 -5.47
#